data_AF-A0A931SXL2-F1
#
_entry.id   AF-A0A931SXL2-F1
#
_cell.length_a   1.000
_cell.length_b   1.000
_cell.length_c   1.000
_cell.angle_alpha   90.00
_cell.angle_beta   90.00
_cell.angle_gamma   90.00
#
_symmetry.space_group_name_H-M   'P 1'
#
loop_
_entity.id
_entity.type
_entity.pdbx_description
1 polymer ?
#
loop_
_entity_poly.entity_id
_entity_poly.type
_entity_poly.pdbx_seq_one_letter_code
_entity_poly.pdbx_strand_id
1 'polypeptide(L)' 'MNNFHTPVLLQEVLEFLRIEKGKKYIDATIGGGGHSFEILKRGGIVLGIDCDEE' A
#
# COMPACT_ATOMS: atom_id res chain seq x y z
N MET A 1 -6.76 21.52 5.09
CA MET A 1 -6.11 20.83 3.95
C MET A 1 -5.67 19.48 4.49
N ASN A 2 -6.13 18.38 3.91
CA ASN A 2 -5.66 17.06 4.34
C ASN A 2 -4.20 16.96 3.92
N ASN A 3 -3.27 17.11 4.89
CA ASN A 3 -1.83 17.05 4.66
C ASN A 3 -1.31 15.61 4.40
N PHE A 4 -2.18 14.71 3.95
CA PHE A 4 -1.80 13.35 3.60
C PHE A 4 -1.35 13.29 2.14
N HIS A 5 -0.17 12.74 1.92
CA HIS A 5 0.38 12.50 0.59
C HIS A 5 -0.56 11.59 -0.21
N THR A 6 -0.84 11.97 -1.47
CA THR A 6 -1.59 11.12 -2.40
C THR A 6 -0.60 10.16 -3.07
N PRO A 7 -0.77 8.83 -2.95
CA PRO A 7 0.16 7.87 -3.54
C PRO A 7 0.18 7.97 -5.06
N VAL A 8 1.39 7.94 -5.63
CA VAL A 8 1.61 8.07 -7.08
C VAL A 8 1.16 6.80 -7.80
N LEU A 9 0.42 6.95 -8.91
CA LEU A 9 -0.12 5.83 -9.71
C LEU A 9 -0.95 4.82 -8.90
N LEU A 10 -1.71 5.32 -7.91
CA LEU A 10 -2.48 4.46 -7.01
C LEU A 10 -3.45 3.54 -7.75
N GLN A 11 -4.19 4.04 -8.74
CA GLN A 11 -5.22 3.24 -9.41
C GLN A 11 -4.59 2.12 -10.24
N GLU A 12 -3.53 2.44 -10.97
CA GLU A 12 -2.77 1.51 -11.79
C GLU A 12 -2.18 0.39 -10.92
N VAL A 13 -1.55 0.73 -9.79
CA VAL A 13 -1.02 -0.27 -8.85
C VAL A 13 -2.12 -1.21 -8.36
N LEU A 14 -3.29 -0.67 -7.97
CA LEU A 14 -4.40 -1.49 -7.49
C LEU A 14 -4.98 -2.41 -8.58
N GLU A 15 -5.03 -1.93 -9.82
CA GLU A 15 -5.47 -2.71 -10.98
C GLU A 15 -4.50 -3.86 -11.30
N PHE A 16 -3.20 -3.57 -11.33
CA PHE A 16 -2.17 -4.59 -11.63
C PHE A 16 -1.99 -5.60 -10.49
N LEU A 17 -2.03 -5.14 -9.24
CA LEU A 17 -1.80 -6.00 -8.07
C LEU A 17 -2.95 -6.96 -7.79
N ARG A 18 -4.15 -6.68 -8.35
CA ARG A 18 -5.36 -7.53 -8.28
C ARG A 18 -5.60 -8.04 -6.87
N ILE A 19 -5.81 -7.12 -5.96
CA ILE A 19 -5.86 -7.44 -4.53
C ILE A 19 -7.04 -8.36 -4.23
N GLU A 20 -6.73 -9.47 -3.55
CA GLU A 20 -7.67 -10.49 -3.13
C GLU A 20 -7.71 -10.56 -1.60
N LYS A 21 -8.92 -10.63 -1.05
CA LYS A 21 -9.13 -10.70 0.39
C LYS A 21 -8.41 -11.93 1.00
N GLY A 22 -7.64 -11.69 2.05
CA GLY A 22 -6.89 -12.71 2.79
C GLY A 22 -5.56 -13.12 2.16
N LYS A 23 -5.21 -12.63 0.96
CA LYS A 23 -3.87 -12.84 0.39
C LYS A 23 -2.84 -11.92 1.05
N LYS A 24 -1.57 -12.34 0.97
CA LYS A 24 -0.43 -11.61 1.50
C LYS A 24 0.27 -10.83 0.39
N TYR A 25 0.65 -9.59 0.70
CA TYR A 25 1.34 -8.66 -0.19
C TYR A 25 2.57 -8.12 0.52
N ILE A 26 3.60 -7.79 -0.26
CA ILE A 26 4.80 -7.13 0.24
C ILE A 26 4.81 -5.72 -0.35
N ASP A 27 4.78 -4.72 0.52
CA ASP A 27 5.08 -3.35 0.16
C ASP A 27 6.55 -3.12 0.52
N ALA A 28 7.43 -3.18 -0.48
CA ALA A 28 8.87 -3.14 -0.28
C ALA A 28 9.43 -1.73 -0.04
N THR A 29 8.56 -0.72 -0.07
CA THR A 29 8.89 0.71 0.07
C THR A 29 7.74 1.41 0.80
N ILE A 30 7.42 0.94 2.02
CA ILE A 30 6.15 1.29 2.67
C ILE A 30 6.01 2.79 2.91
N GLY A 31 7.09 3.50 3.27
CA GLY A 31 7.09 4.92 3.59
C GLY A 31 5.90 5.34 4.45
N GLY A 32 5.15 6.36 4.00
CA GLY A 32 3.92 6.82 4.66
C GLY A 32 2.71 5.87 4.57
N GLY A 33 2.86 4.68 3.99
CA GLY A 33 1.86 3.61 4.00
C GLY A 33 0.66 3.79 3.07
N GLY A 34 0.72 4.74 2.12
CA GLY A 34 -0.44 5.11 1.31
C GLY A 34 -0.96 4.01 0.36
N HIS A 35 -0.07 3.26 -0.29
CA HIS A 35 -0.47 2.09 -1.10
C HIS A 35 -0.91 0.94 -0.21
N SER A 36 -0.13 0.63 0.83
CA SER A 36 -0.46 -0.35 1.86
C SER A 36 -1.85 -0.17 2.45
N PHE A 37 -2.26 1.06 2.76
CA PHE A 37 -3.60 1.38 3.28
C PHE A 37 -4.71 0.91 2.33
N GLU A 38 -4.57 1.17 1.04
CA GLU A 38 -5.57 0.77 0.04
C GLU A 38 -5.57 -0.75 -0.23
N ILE A 39 -4.45 -1.44 -0.01
CA ILE A 39 -4.38 -2.91 -0.02
C ILE A 39 -5.15 -3.49 1.19
N LEU A 40 -4.89 -2.96 2.39
CA LEU A 40 -5.57 -3.38 3.62
C LEU A 40 -7.08 -3.15 3.54
N LYS A 41 -7.51 -2.01 2.99
CA LYS A 41 -8.92 -1.66 2.79
C LYS A 41 -9.66 -2.65 1.87
N ARG A 42 -8.95 -3.28 0.93
CA ARG A 42 -9.46 -4.35 0.06
C ARG A 42 -9.37 -5.74 0.70
N GLY A 43 -8.88 -5.83 1.93
CA GLY A 43 -8.78 -7.05 2.72
C GLY A 43 -7.52 -7.86 2.47
N GLY A 44 -6.51 -7.29 1.81
CA GLY A 44 -5.17 -7.87 1.75
C GLY A 44 -4.48 -7.80 3.12
N ILE A 45 -3.44 -8.61 3.29
CA ILE A 45 -2.54 -8.59 4.46
C ILE A 45 -1.18 -8.11 3.96
N VAL A 46 -0.61 -7.08 4.56
CA VAL A 46 0.63 -6.46 4.06
C VAL A 46 1.80 -6.69 5.02
N LEU A 47 2.93 -7.09 4.46
CA LEU A 47 4.25 -6.91 5.06
C LEU A 47 4.89 -5.66 4.46
N GLY A 48 5.08 -4.63 5.29
CA GLY A 48 5.78 -3.41 4.89
C GLY A 48 7.27 -3.49 5.18
N ILE A 49 8.09 -2.99 4.27
CA ILE A 49 9.54 -2.85 4.42
C ILE A 49 9.89 -1.42 4.05
N ASP A 50 10.69 -0.78 4.89
CA ASP A 50 11.42 0.43 4.54
C ASP A 50 12.86 0.30 5.04
N CYS A 51 13.77 1.06 4.44
CA CYS A 51 15.13 1.20 4.94
C CYS A 51 15.27 2.41 5.86
N ASP A 52 14.36 3.37 5.75
CA ASP A 52 14.27 4.47 6.71
C ASP A 52 13.86 3.92 8.09
N GLU A 53 14.54 4.39 9.13
CA GLU A 53 14.25 3.99 10.52
C GLU A 53 13.10 4.82 11.12
N GLU A 54 12.78 5.96 10.51
CA GLU A 54 11.59 6.78 10.84
C GLU A 54 10.29 6.20 10.25
#